data_AF-A0AAN7R4K7-F1
#
_entry.id   AF-A0AAN7R4K7-F1
#
_cell.length_a   1.000
_cell.length_b   1.000
_cell.length_c   1.000
_cell.angle_alpha   90.00
_cell.angle_beta   90.00
_cell.angle_gamma   90.00
#
_symmetry.space_group_name_H-M   'P 1'
#
loop_
_entity.id
_entity.type
_entity.pdbx_description
1 polymer ?
#
loop_
_entity_poly.entity_id
_entity_poly.type
_entity_poly.pdbx_seq_one_letter_code
_entity_poly.pdbx_strand_id
1 'polypeptide(L)'
;MNGGDEVVVTAPPQPLEWKFSQVFGERAAGEEIQEVDIISAIEFDKSGDHLATGDRGGRVVLFERTDTRDLGGSRGDLERVDYPISRHPEFRYKTEFQSHEPEFDYLKSLEIEEKINKIRWCQTANAALFLLSTNDKTIKFWKVQEKTMKKISQMNVDPSTSISNGSVASSSSSGNLRAYVENGLPSERSFSYLSNDFSFPSGGIPSLHLPVVTCHELSSIARCRRVYAHAHDYHINSISNNSDGETFISADDLRINLWNLEISNQSFNIVDLKPANMEDLTEVITSAEFHPTHCNMLAYSSSKGCIRLIDMRQSALCDSHAKLFEEQEPADTRSFFTEIIASMSDIKFGKDGRYILSRDYMTLKLWDVNMDSGPVSTFMVHEHLRPKLCDLYENDAIFDKFECCLSGDSSRVATGSYSNLFRVFGCAPGSNEATTLEASKHPMRRQVQTPRPSRPLSSITRVVRRGAERPVVDANGNSFEPTTKLLHLAWHPSENSIACAAANSLYMYYA
;
A
#
# COMPACT_ATOMS: atom_id res chain seq x y z
N MET A 1 -49.42 -27.84 6.08
CA MET A 1 -47.96 -27.81 5.85
C MET A 1 -47.60 -26.37 5.49
N ASN A 2 -47.35 -25.53 6.50
CA ASN A 2 -46.81 -24.19 6.32
C ASN A 2 -45.40 -24.21 6.88
N GLY A 3 -44.41 -24.39 6.02
CA GLY A 3 -43.01 -24.16 6.37
C GLY A 3 -42.78 -22.66 6.30
N GLY A 4 -42.69 -22.01 7.46
CA GLY A 4 -42.15 -20.66 7.54
C GLY A 4 -40.64 -20.76 7.50
N ASP A 5 -40.03 -20.19 6.47
CA ASP A 5 -38.60 -19.91 6.44
C ASP A 5 -38.30 -18.91 7.58
N GLU A 6 -37.70 -19.40 8.66
CA GLU A 6 -37.05 -18.53 9.64
C GLU A 6 -35.90 -17.82 8.93
N VAL A 7 -36.13 -16.55 8.58
CA VAL A 7 -35.06 -15.62 8.25
C VAL A 7 -34.20 -15.51 9.50
N VAL A 8 -33.04 -16.17 9.49
CA VAL A 8 -32.01 -16.02 10.52
C VAL A 8 -31.54 -14.57 10.46
N VAL A 9 -32.14 -13.71 11.30
CA VAL A 9 -31.66 -12.36 11.54
C VAL A 9 -30.35 -12.52 12.29
N THR A 10 -29.23 -12.50 11.56
CA THR A 10 -27.90 -12.43 12.15
C THR A 10 -27.84 -11.18 13.03
N ALA A 11 -27.62 -11.37 14.34
CA ALA A 11 -27.47 -10.27 15.28
C ALA A 11 -26.38 -9.30 14.77
N PRO A 12 -26.55 -7.97 14.95
CA PRO A 12 -25.54 -7.02 14.53
C PRO A 12 -24.20 -7.37 15.21
N PRO A 13 -23.07 -7.34 14.48
CA PRO A 13 -21.77 -7.69 15.03
C PRO A 13 -21.49 -6.82 16.25
N GLN A 14 -20.97 -7.44 17.32
CA GLN A 14 -20.63 -6.69 18.53
C GLN A 14 -19.56 -5.64 18.20
N PRO A 15 -19.60 -4.45 18.85
CA PRO A 15 -18.58 -3.44 18.68
C PRO A 15 -17.18 -3.97 19.02
N LEU A 16 -16.20 -3.67 18.17
CA LEU A 16 -14.80 -4.06 18.39
C LEU A 16 -14.13 -3.17 19.44
N GLU A 17 -13.47 -3.79 20.41
CA GLU A 17 -12.66 -3.11 21.43
C GLU A 17 -11.19 -3.06 21.00
N TRP A 18 -10.81 -1.97 20.33
CA TRP A 18 -9.46 -1.82 19.80
C TRP A 18 -8.40 -1.60 20.88
N LYS A 19 -7.34 -2.40 20.81
CA LYS A 19 -6.16 -2.38 21.70
C LYS A 19 -4.89 -2.18 20.89
N PHE A 20 -3.93 -1.48 21.49
CA PHE A 20 -2.59 -1.34 20.93
C PHE A 20 -1.85 -2.69 21.01
N SER A 21 -1.18 -3.06 19.92
CA SER A 21 -0.33 -4.26 19.82
C SER A 21 1.16 -3.86 19.81
N GLN A 22 1.61 -3.25 18.70
CA GLN A 22 3.02 -3.02 18.43
C GLN A 22 3.25 -1.64 17.80
N VAL A 23 4.47 -1.14 17.93
CA VAL A 23 4.95 0.04 17.19
C VAL A 23 6.35 -0.23 16.66
N PHE A 24 6.59 0.12 15.40
CA PHE A 24 7.91 0.13 14.78
C PHE A 24 8.27 1.57 14.37
N GLY A 25 9.56 1.91 14.38
CA GLY A 25 10.02 3.27 14.03
C GLY A 25 9.74 4.33 15.10
N GLU A 26 9.48 3.91 16.34
CA GLU A 26 9.27 4.84 17.46
C GLU A 26 10.55 5.59 17.80
N ARG A 27 10.42 6.91 17.97
CA ARG A 27 11.55 7.81 18.20
C ARG A 27 11.90 7.98 19.65
N ALA A 28 13.15 8.36 19.89
CA ALA A 28 13.54 8.99 21.14
C ALA A 28 12.95 10.42 21.21
N ALA A 29 12.66 10.89 22.42
CA ALA A 29 12.16 12.24 22.61
C ALA A 29 13.17 13.29 22.08
N GLY A 30 12.73 14.14 21.15
CA GLY A 30 13.55 15.20 20.55
C GLY A 30 14.21 14.86 19.21
N GLU A 31 13.98 13.66 18.66
CA GLU A 31 14.48 13.28 17.34
C GLU A 31 13.58 13.83 16.21
N GLU A 32 14.19 14.60 15.30
CA GLU A 32 13.51 15.16 14.13
C GLU A 32 13.14 14.08 13.12
N ILE A 33 11.99 14.26 12.44
CA ILE A 33 11.57 13.34 11.36
C ILE A 33 12.40 13.69 10.14
N GLN A 34 13.14 12.73 9.59
CA GLN A 34 13.65 12.90 8.24
C GLN A 34 12.52 12.59 7.25
N GLU A 35 12.33 13.46 6.27
CA GLU A 35 11.24 13.28 5.29
C GLU A 35 11.34 11.96 4.54
N VAL A 36 12.55 11.51 4.26
CA VAL A 36 12.86 10.21 3.61
C VAL A 36 12.40 9.00 4.43
N ASP A 37 12.27 9.12 5.75
CA ASP A 37 11.82 8.04 6.63
C ASP A 37 10.28 7.99 6.78
N ILE A 38 9.55 8.93 6.19
CA ILE A 38 8.08 8.95 6.28
C ILE A 38 7.52 7.79 5.45
N ILE A 39 6.72 6.94 6.09
CA ILE A 39 6.04 5.82 5.45
C ILE A 39 4.99 6.36 4.47
N SER A 40 5.06 5.92 3.22
CA SER A 40 4.22 6.35 2.10
C SER A 40 3.40 5.23 1.46
N ALA A 41 3.62 3.97 1.86
CA ALA A 41 2.81 2.84 1.43
C ALA A 41 2.80 1.74 2.52
N ILE A 42 1.66 1.09 2.72
CA ILE A 42 1.51 -0.06 3.63
C ILE A 42 0.61 -1.09 2.94
N GLU A 43 1.01 -2.37 2.93
CA GLU A 43 0.18 -3.45 2.37
C GLU A 43 0.47 -4.80 3.05
N PHE A 44 -0.59 -5.49 3.49
CA PHE A 44 -0.50 -6.90 3.91
C PHE A 44 -0.49 -7.83 2.69
N ASP A 45 0.19 -8.97 2.79
CA ASP A 45 0.02 -10.03 1.81
C ASP A 45 -1.35 -10.71 1.96
N LYS A 46 -1.73 -11.54 0.97
CA LYS A 46 -3.06 -12.16 0.96
C LYS A 46 -3.31 -13.12 2.14
N SER A 47 -2.26 -13.70 2.73
CA SER A 47 -2.40 -14.56 3.92
C SER A 47 -2.45 -13.76 5.22
N GLY A 48 -1.85 -12.57 5.23
CA GLY A 48 -1.67 -11.75 6.43
C GLY A 48 -0.40 -12.11 7.22
N ASP A 49 0.42 -13.04 6.71
CA ASP A 49 1.66 -13.44 7.38
C ASP A 49 2.79 -12.44 7.14
N HIS A 50 2.67 -11.58 6.13
CA HIS A 50 3.67 -10.56 5.81
C HIS A 50 3.03 -9.19 5.66
N LEU A 51 3.76 -8.17 6.12
CA LEU A 51 3.42 -6.77 5.97
C LEU A 51 4.59 -6.05 5.32
N ALA A 52 4.32 -5.25 4.29
CA ALA A 52 5.31 -4.40 3.65
C ALA A 52 5.00 -2.94 3.91
N THR A 53 6.05 -2.16 4.17
CA THR A 53 6.00 -0.70 4.17
C THR A 53 6.99 -0.13 3.17
N GLY A 54 6.61 0.95 2.50
CA GLY A 54 7.49 1.76 1.67
C GLY A 54 7.58 3.17 2.24
N ASP A 55 8.72 3.84 2.05
CA ASP A 55 8.93 5.21 2.51
C ASP A 55 9.25 6.19 1.37
N ARG A 56 9.33 7.48 1.73
CA ARG A 56 9.69 8.55 0.80
C ARG A 56 11.14 8.47 0.31
N GLY A 57 12.02 7.82 1.05
CA GLY A 57 13.41 7.55 0.68
C GLY A 57 13.58 6.31 -0.20
N GLY A 58 12.50 5.73 -0.73
CA GLY A 58 12.56 4.64 -1.69
C GLY A 58 12.92 3.27 -1.12
N ARG A 59 12.93 3.09 0.20
CA ARG A 59 13.18 1.81 0.86
C ARG A 59 11.87 1.03 1.00
N VAL A 60 12.00 -0.30 0.96
CA VAL A 60 10.91 -1.23 1.29
C VAL A 60 11.34 -2.07 2.48
N VAL A 61 10.52 -2.06 3.53
CA VAL A 61 10.72 -2.83 4.77
C VAL A 61 9.66 -3.91 4.86
N LEU A 62 10.09 -5.14 5.11
CA LEU A 62 9.22 -6.30 5.27
C LEU A 62 9.18 -6.76 6.71
N PHE A 63 7.99 -7.06 7.18
CA PHE A 63 7.70 -7.66 8.47
C PHE A 63 7.08 -9.04 8.26
N GLU A 64 7.37 -9.95 9.16
CA GLU A 64 6.77 -11.29 9.17
C GLU A 64 6.10 -11.58 10.50
N ARG A 65 4.99 -12.32 10.42
CA ARG A 65 4.22 -12.79 11.55
C ARG A 65 5.00 -13.81 12.38
N THR A 66 4.92 -13.71 13.71
CA THR A 66 5.71 -14.54 14.65
C THR A 66 4.91 -15.59 15.40
N ASP A 67 3.63 -15.35 15.66
CA ASP A 67 2.78 -16.22 16.48
C ASP A 67 2.50 -17.60 15.85
N THR A 68 2.64 -17.73 14.53
CA THR A 68 2.47 -19.01 13.83
C THR A 68 3.63 -20.00 14.06
N ARG A 69 4.83 -19.53 14.44
CA ARG A 69 6.00 -20.40 14.67
C ARG A 69 5.98 -21.08 16.05
N ASP A 70 5.31 -20.48 17.03
CA ASP A 70 5.22 -20.99 18.39
C ASP A 70 4.23 -22.17 18.55
N LEU A 71 3.39 -22.43 17.54
CA LEU A 71 2.46 -23.57 17.53
C LEU A 71 3.13 -24.92 17.21
N GLY A 72 4.44 -24.91 16.88
CA GLY A 72 5.26 -26.11 16.74
C GLY A 72 5.91 -26.60 18.04
N GLY A 73 5.63 -25.94 19.18
CA GLY A 73 6.11 -26.32 20.51
C GLY A 73 5.46 -27.61 21.03
N SER A 74 6.25 -28.39 21.78
CA SER A 74 5.96 -29.72 22.32
C SER A 74 4.49 -29.99 22.68
N ARG A 75 4.00 -31.18 22.31
CA ARG A 75 2.68 -31.76 22.63
C ARG A 75 2.27 -31.66 24.11
N GLY A 76 3.20 -31.34 25.02
CA GLY A 76 2.95 -31.10 26.45
C GLY A 76 2.38 -29.72 26.82
N ASP A 77 2.46 -28.70 25.94
CA ASP A 77 1.90 -27.37 26.23
C ASP A 77 0.43 -27.23 25.78
N LEU A 78 -0.04 -28.12 24.90
CA LEU A 78 -1.44 -28.23 24.47
C LEU A 78 -2.37 -28.79 25.56
N GLU A 79 -1.83 -29.45 26.59
CA GLU A 79 -2.61 -30.08 27.67
C GLU A 79 -2.77 -29.20 28.92
N ARG A 80 -2.33 -27.93 28.89
CA ARG A 80 -2.36 -27.03 30.08
C ARG A 80 -3.22 -25.77 29.97
N VAL A 81 -3.98 -25.58 28.89
CA VAL A 81 -4.76 -24.35 28.73
C VAL A 81 -6.20 -24.64 28.31
N ASP A 82 -7.10 -24.75 29.28
CA ASP A 82 -8.56 -24.89 29.09
C ASP A 82 -9.24 -23.59 28.58
N TYR A 83 -8.46 -22.61 28.10
CA TYR A 83 -8.94 -21.37 27.50
C TYR A 83 -8.20 -21.11 26.19
N PRO A 84 -8.88 -20.82 25.06
CA PRO A 84 -8.19 -20.37 23.88
C PRO A 84 -7.51 -19.03 24.22
N ILE A 85 -6.18 -19.01 24.26
CA ILE A 85 -5.44 -17.76 24.28
C ILE A 85 -5.70 -17.14 22.91
N SER A 86 -6.58 -16.15 22.85
CA SER A 86 -6.73 -15.27 21.70
C SER A 86 -5.43 -14.47 21.52
N ARG A 87 -4.41 -15.11 20.94
CA ARG A 87 -3.20 -14.44 20.51
C ARG A 87 -3.57 -13.60 19.29
N HIS A 88 -3.46 -12.29 19.43
CA HIS A 88 -3.52 -11.38 18.29
C HIS A 88 -2.25 -11.53 17.44
N PRO A 89 -2.27 -11.15 16.16
CA PRO A 89 -1.10 -11.31 15.32
C PRO A 89 0.00 -10.37 15.80
N GLU A 90 1.22 -10.88 15.87
CA GLU A 90 2.43 -10.12 16.19
C GLU A 90 3.41 -10.25 15.03
N PHE A 91 4.08 -9.14 14.73
CA PHE A 91 5.02 -9.04 13.63
C PHE A 91 6.43 -8.77 14.15
N ARG A 92 7.42 -9.14 13.36
CA ARG A 92 8.81 -8.76 13.55
C ARG A 92 9.42 -8.28 12.25
N TYR A 93 10.44 -7.44 12.35
CA TYR A 93 11.26 -7.07 11.21
C TYR A 93 11.86 -8.32 10.55
N LYS A 94 11.69 -8.44 9.23
CA LYS A 94 12.24 -9.54 8.41
C LYS A 94 13.47 -9.09 7.63
N THR A 95 13.34 -8.01 6.85
CA THR A 95 14.41 -7.46 6.01
C THR A 95 13.99 -6.12 5.43
N GLU A 96 14.97 -5.32 5.02
CA GLU A 96 14.77 -4.11 4.21
C GLU A 96 15.65 -4.12 2.97
N PHE A 97 15.30 -3.31 1.97
CA PHE A 97 16.11 -3.07 0.78
C PHE A 97 15.76 -1.75 0.11
N GLN A 98 16.74 -1.13 -0.54
CA GLN A 98 16.54 0.06 -1.39
C GLN A 98 15.80 -0.37 -2.66
N SER A 99 14.58 0.13 -2.86
CA SER A 99 13.77 -0.20 -4.04
C SER A 99 14.01 0.81 -5.17
N HIS A 100 13.90 2.09 -4.89
CA HIS A 100 14.11 3.16 -5.87
C HIS A 100 15.20 4.11 -5.37
N GLU A 101 15.92 4.73 -6.29
CA GLU A 101 16.89 5.79 -5.99
C GLU A 101 16.44 7.04 -6.76
N PRO A 102 16.84 8.25 -6.34
CA PRO A 102 16.51 9.46 -7.07
C PRO A 102 17.04 9.35 -8.50
N GLU A 103 16.17 9.60 -9.48
CA GLU A 103 16.52 9.58 -10.90
C GLU A 103 16.26 10.97 -11.50
N PHE A 104 16.93 11.31 -12.60
CA PHE A 104 16.71 12.58 -13.29
C PHE A 104 16.53 12.35 -14.79
N ASP A 105 15.39 12.77 -15.33
CA ASP A 105 15.13 12.81 -16.76
C ASP A 105 15.71 14.10 -17.34
N TYR A 106 16.91 14.01 -17.93
CA TYR A 106 17.59 15.16 -18.54
C TYR A 106 16.85 15.75 -19.74
N LEU A 107 16.07 14.94 -20.46
CA LEU A 107 15.35 15.40 -21.65
C LEU A 107 14.11 16.19 -21.25
N LYS A 108 13.41 15.74 -20.20
CA LYS A 108 12.25 16.46 -19.65
C LYS A 108 12.64 17.48 -18.57
N SER A 109 13.90 17.52 -18.15
CA SER A 109 14.39 18.30 -17.00
C SER A 109 13.54 18.06 -15.75
N LEU A 110 13.24 16.78 -15.48
CA LEU A 110 12.34 16.36 -14.43
C LEU A 110 13.08 15.44 -13.44
N GLU A 111 13.06 15.80 -12.17
CA GLU A 111 13.48 14.93 -11.08
C GLU A 111 12.40 13.87 -10.83
N ILE A 112 12.84 12.62 -10.69
CA ILE A 112 11.99 11.48 -10.38
C ILE A 112 12.33 11.07 -8.96
N GLU A 113 11.40 11.36 -8.04
CA GLU A 113 11.52 10.99 -6.64
C GLU A 113 11.63 9.47 -6.45
N GLU A 114 12.41 9.05 -5.47
CA GLU A 114 12.53 7.66 -5.05
C GLU A 114 11.34 7.17 -4.23
N LYS A 115 10.47 8.08 -3.78
CA LYS A 115 9.30 7.79 -2.96
C LYS A 115 8.49 6.61 -3.47
N ILE A 116 8.20 5.67 -2.55
CA ILE A 116 7.34 4.53 -2.87
C ILE A 116 5.88 4.97 -2.83
N ASN A 117 5.20 4.93 -3.98
CA ASN A 117 3.79 5.30 -4.10
C ASN A 117 2.87 4.15 -3.68
N LYS A 118 3.14 2.92 -4.15
CA LYS A 118 2.33 1.73 -3.87
C LYS A 118 3.19 0.46 -3.82
N ILE A 119 2.73 -0.51 -3.03
CA ILE A 119 3.26 -1.87 -2.96
C ILE A 119 2.12 -2.86 -3.21
N ARG A 120 2.36 -3.90 -4.00
CA ARG A 120 1.41 -5.00 -4.21
C ARG A 120 2.08 -6.35 -4.13
N TRP A 121 1.61 -7.19 -3.22
CA TRP A 121 2.08 -8.57 -3.09
C TRP A 121 1.61 -9.42 -4.26
N CYS A 122 2.56 -10.15 -4.86
CA CYS A 122 2.30 -11.14 -5.90
C CYS A 122 2.21 -12.54 -5.26
N GLN A 123 1.77 -13.52 -6.05
CA GLN A 123 1.67 -14.89 -5.56
C GLN A 123 3.04 -15.44 -5.11
N THR A 124 3.09 -15.92 -3.87
CA THR A 124 4.27 -16.60 -3.31
C THR A 124 4.53 -17.89 -4.08
N ALA A 125 5.79 -18.12 -4.46
CA ALA A 125 6.20 -19.34 -5.15
C ALA A 125 7.61 -19.75 -4.70
N ASN A 126 7.87 -21.07 -4.60
CA ASN A 126 9.18 -21.62 -4.29
C ASN A 126 9.81 -21.06 -2.99
N ALA A 127 9.00 -20.89 -1.94
CA ALA A 127 9.40 -20.28 -0.66
C ALA A 127 10.05 -18.89 -0.80
N ALA A 128 9.70 -18.16 -1.86
CA ALA A 128 10.12 -16.79 -2.08
C ALA A 128 8.91 -15.86 -2.14
N LEU A 129 9.07 -14.71 -1.53
CA LEU A 129 8.12 -13.61 -1.57
C LEU A 129 8.31 -12.81 -2.85
N PHE A 130 7.21 -12.38 -3.44
CA PHE A 130 7.20 -11.55 -4.63
C PHE A 130 6.32 -10.33 -4.41
N LEU A 131 6.81 -9.16 -4.79
CA LEU A 131 6.06 -7.92 -4.68
C LEU A 131 6.44 -6.95 -5.80
N LEU A 132 5.47 -6.14 -6.21
CA LEU A 132 5.67 -4.97 -7.04
C LEU A 132 5.79 -3.75 -6.12
N SER A 133 6.74 -2.88 -6.42
CA SER A 133 6.81 -1.52 -5.87
C SER A 133 6.87 -0.52 -7.01
N THR A 134 6.32 0.68 -6.81
CA THR A 134 6.34 1.74 -7.82
C THR A 134 6.69 3.08 -7.21
N ASN A 135 7.42 3.91 -7.94
CA ASN A 135 7.45 5.36 -7.76
C ASN A 135 6.61 6.02 -8.86
N ASP A 136 6.86 7.30 -9.16
CA ASP A 136 6.10 8.07 -10.13
C ASP A 136 6.25 7.61 -11.59
N LYS A 137 7.33 6.90 -11.94
CA LYS A 137 7.67 6.58 -13.35
C LYS A 137 8.02 5.12 -13.61
N THR A 138 8.44 4.39 -12.58
CA THR A 138 8.98 3.03 -12.72
C THR A 138 8.33 2.09 -11.72
N ILE A 139 8.14 0.84 -12.17
CA ILE A 139 7.62 -0.25 -11.36
C ILE A 139 8.70 -1.33 -11.32
N LYS A 140 8.99 -1.87 -10.13
CA LYS A 140 10.00 -2.92 -9.95
C LYS A 140 9.37 -4.17 -9.38
N PHE A 141 9.68 -5.31 -9.99
CA PHE A 141 9.27 -6.63 -9.50
C PHE A 141 10.38 -7.26 -8.68
N TRP A 142 10.13 -7.44 -7.39
CA TRP A 142 11.09 -7.95 -6.43
C TRP A 142 10.85 -9.41 -6.09
N LYS A 143 11.94 -10.14 -5.89
CA LYS A 143 11.95 -11.46 -5.26
C LYS A 143 12.74 -11.38 -3.98
N VAL A 144 12.11 -11.72 -2.86
CA VAL A 144 12.78 -11.82 -1.56
C VAL A 144 12.77 -13.27 -1.13
N GLN A 145 13.96 -13.81 -0.86
CA GLN A 145 14.13 -15.21 -0.49
C GLN A 145 15.20 -15.36 0.59
N GLU A 146 14.95 -16.23 1.56
CA GLU A 146 15.97 -16.67 2.49
C GLU A 146 16.94 -17.62 1.79
N LYS A 147 18.22 -17.26 1.79
CA LYS A 147 19.29 -18.07 1.22
C LYS A 147 20.20 -18.52 2.34
N THR A 148 20.46 -19.82 2.38
CA THR A 148 21.55 -20.36 3.20
C THR A 148 22.87 -19.89 2.60
N MET A 149 23.61 -19.08 3.36
CA MET A 149 24.95 -18.68 3.01
C MET A 149 25.85 -19.92 3.08
N LYS A 150 26.34 -20.31 1.91
CA LYS A 150 27.18 -21.48 1.68
C LYS A 150 28.63 -21.04 1.68
N LYS A 151 29.39 -21.43 2.69
CA LYS A 151 30.84 -21.27 2.69
C LYS A 151 31.45 -22.50 2.04
N ILE A 152 32.33 -22.28 1.06
CA ILE A 152 33.13 -23.35 0.49
C ILE A 152 34.33 -23.54 1.40
N SER A 153 34.48 -24.77 1.88
CA SER A 153 35.60 -25.22 2.69
C SER A 153 36.29 -26.39 1.97
N GLN A 154 37.53 -26.71 2.36
CA GLN A 154 38.31 -27.79 1.74
C GLN A 154 38.59 -27.56 0.25
N MET A 155 39.12 -26.38 -0.09
CA MET A 155 39.69 -26.16 -1.43
C MET A 155 41.05 -26.86 -1.52
N ASN A 156 41.37 -27.42 -2.68
CA ASN A 156 42.68 -28.07 -2.92
C ASN A 156 43.85 -27.06 -2.95
N VAL A 157 43.56 -25.77 -2.88
CA VAL A 157 44.54 -24.67 -2.88
C VAL A 157 44.16 -23.71 -1.77
N ASP A 158 45.11 -23.40 -0.88
CA ASP A 158 44.91 -22.43 0.19
C ASP A 158 44.96 -20.99 -0.36
N PRO A 159 43.93 -20.16 -0.12
CA PRO A 159 43.89 -18.77 -0.59
C PRO A 159 44.94 -17.86 0.08
N SER A 160 45.68 -18.33 1.08
CA SER A 160 46.68 -17.57 1.82
C SER A 160 48.00 -17.34 1.06
N THR A 161 48.17 -17.91 -0.14
CA THR A 161 49.41 -17.79 -0.92
C THR A 161 49.43 -16.68 -1.98
N SER A 162 48.34 -15.91 -2.16
CA SER A 162 48.27 -14.83 -3.15
C SER A 162 48.46 -13.41 -2.58
N ILE A 163 48.96 -13.24 -1.35
CA ILE A 163 49.19 -11.91 -0.71
C ILE A 163 50.69 -11.54 -0.65
N SER A 164 51.43 -11.73 -1.74
CA SER A 164 52.73 -11.05 -1.87
C SER A 164 53.03 -10.68 -3.31
N ASN A 165 52.37 -9.62 -3.79
CA ASN A 165 52.99 -8.47 -4.45
C ASN A 165 51.94 -7.66 -5.23
N GLY A 166 51.78 -6.39 -4.83
CA GLY A 166 51.11 -5.37 -5.63
C GLY A 166 49.82 -4.82 -5.01
N SER A 167 49.92 -3.61 -4.44
CA SER A 167 48.77 -2.79 -4.06
C SER A 167 47.83 -2.54 -5.24
N VAL A 168 46.53 -2.84 -5.08
CA VAL A 168 45.45 -1.95 -5.51
C VAL A 168 44.14 -2.26 -4.78
N ALA A 169 43.49 -1.17 -4.40
CA ALA A 169 42.19 -0.96 -3.76
C ALA A 169 41.13 -2.06 -3.88
N SER A 170 40.50 -2.30 -2.74
CA SER A 170 39.10 -2.72 -2.61
C SER A 170 38.19 -1.84 -3.49
N SER A 171 37.63 -2.41 -4.55
CA SER A 171 36.45 -1.86 -5.22
C SER A 171 35.55 -3.00 -5.70
N SER A 172 34.50 -3.23 -4.95
CA SER A 172 33.32 -3.96 -5.40
C SER A 172 32.59 -3.08 -6.41
N SER A 173 32.71 -3.39 -7.70
CA SER A 173 31.83 -2.87 -8.73
C SER A 173 31.35 -4.00 -9.63
N SER A 174 30.04 -4.23 -9.60
CA SER A 174 29.34 -5.12 -10.51
C SER A 174 29.09 -4.35 -11.80
N GLY A 175 29.85 -4.64 -12.85
CA GLY A 175 29.71 -4.00 -14.16
C GLY A 175 29.73 -5.04 -15.28
N ASN A 176 28.56 -5.31 -15.85
CA ASN A 176 28.44 -5.97 -17.15
C ASN A 176 29.04 -5.05 -18.23
N LEU A 177 30.06 -5.52 -18.95
CA LEU A 177 30.52 -4.88 -20.19
C LEU A 177 30.45 -5.91 -21.32
N ARG A 178 29.35 -5.84 -22.07
CA ARG A 178 29.30 -6.32 -23.46
C ARG A 178 29.90 -5.21 -24.32
N ALA A 179 31.12 -5.40 -24.82
CA ALA A 179 31.66 -4.57 -25.89
C ALA A 179 31.23 -5.16 -27.24
N TYR A 180 30.43 -4.41 -28.00
CA TYR A 180 30.25 -4.60 -29.43
C TYR A 180 31.54 -4.20 -30.16
N VAL A 181 31.91 -4.95 -31.20
CA VAL A 181 33.05 -4.66 -32.07
C VAL A 181 32.52 -4.27 -33.45
N GLU A 182 33.07 -3.19 -34.02
CA GLU A 182 32.84 -2.80 -35.41
C GLU A 182 34.00 -3.33 -36.27
N ASN A 183 33.65 -4.13 -37.30
CA ASN A 183 34.42 -4.55 -38.48
C ASN A 183 35.68 -5.45 -38.35
N GLY A 184 35.53 -6.71 -38.81
CA GLY A 184 36.56 -7.41 -39.60
C GLY A 184 37.03 -8.82 -39.17
N LEU A 185 36.43 -9.86 -39.76
CA LEU A 185 36.81 -11.30 -39.85
C LEU A 185 37.04 -12.13 -38.56
N PRO A 186 36.51 -13.38 -38.49
CA PRO A 186 36.69 -14.25 -37.33
C PRO A 186 38.06 -14.93 -37.36
N SER A 187 38.95 -14.55 -36.45
CA SER A 187 40.12 -15.36 -36.11
C SER A 187 39.66 -16.46 -35.15
N GLU A 188 39.82 -17.73 -35.55
CA GLU A 188 39.76 -18.89 -34.64
C GLU A 188 40.76 -18.68 -33.50
N ARG A 189 40.30 -18.10 -32.40
CA ARG A 189 41.04 -18.10 -31.13
C ARG A 189 40.59 -19.32 -30.35
N SER A 190 41.43 -20.34 -30.41
CA SER A 190 41.52 -21.41 -29.43
C SER A 190 41.32 -20.84 -28.02
N PHE A 191 40.43 -21.46 -27.24
CA PHE A 191 40.28 -21.15 -25.82
C PHE A 191 41.63 -21.37 -25.12
N SER A 192 42.41 -20.30 -24.97
CA SER A 192 43.60 -20.28 -24.13
C SER A 192 43.14 -20.29 -22.68
N TYR A 193 42.92 -21.50 -22.17
CA TYR A 193 42.80 -21.75 -20.75
C TYR A 193 44.12 -21.38 -20.05
N LEU A 194 43.97 -20.71 -18.90
CA LEU A 194 44.94 -20.52 -17.83
C LEU A 194 45.97 -19.38 -18.03
N SER A 195 45.76 -18.31 -17.26
CA SER A 195 46.84 -17.42 -16.81
C SER A 195 47.96 -18.26 -16.19
N ASN A 196 49.20 -17.99 -16.59
CA ASN A 196 50.41 -18.77 -16.25
C ASN A 196 50.92 -18.58 -14.80
N ASP A 197 50.11 -17.99 -13.91
CA ASP A 197 50.51 -17.67 -12.53
C ASP A 197 50.05 -18.75 -11.52
N PHE A 198 49.89 -20.00 -11.96
CA PHE A 198 49.61 -21.15 -11.08
C PHE A 198 50.90 -21.85 -10.69
N SER A 199 51.42 -21.57 -9.49
CA SER A 199 52.50 -22.32 -8.89
C SER A 199 51.96 -23.56 -8.17
N PHE A 200 52.28 -24.75 -8.70
CA PHE A 200 52.04 -26.00 -7.97
C PHE A 200 53.04 -26.12 -6.82
N PRO A 201 52.63 -26.57 -5.63
CA PRO A 201 53.56 -26.86 -4.55
C PRO A 201 54.56 -27.92 -5.00
N SER A 202 55.83 -27.76 -4.61
CA SER A 202 56.99 -28.54 -5.09
C SER A 202 56.96 -30.05 -4.76
N GLY A 203 55.91 -30.55 -4.10
CA GLY A 203 55.66 -31.97 -3.79
C GLY A 203 54.48 -32.60 -4.53
N GLY A 204 53.81 -31.89 -5.44
CA GLY A 204 52.56 -32.35 -6.06
C GLY A 204 51.36 -32.29 -5.09
N ILE A 205 50.14 -32.48 -5.60
CA ILE A 205 48.92 -32.56 -4.77
C ILE A 205 48.68 -34.05 -4.44
N PRO A 206 48.87 -34.49 -3.18
CA PRO A 206 48.85 -35.93 -2.83
C PRO A 206 47.45 -36.56 -2.92
N SER A 207 46.38 -35.75 -2.77
CA SER A 207 44.99 -36.16 -2.95
C SER A 207 44.12 -34.97 -3.34
N LEU A 208 43.20 -35.18 -4.28
CA LEU A 208 42.19 -34.19 -4.64
C LEU A 208 40.94 -34.41 -3.79
N HIS A 209 40.44 -33.34 -3.20
CA HIS A 209 39.16 -33.31 -2.49
C HIS A 209 38.15 -32.48 -3.28
N LEU A 210 36.89 -32.88 -3.21
CA LEU A 210 35.79 -32.05 -3.69
C LEU A 210 35.50 -30.96 -2.65
N PRO A 211 35.29 -29.70 -3.07
CA PRO A 211 34.96 -28.63 -2.14
C PRO A 211 33.71 -28.99 -1.33
N VAL A 212 33.81 -28.84 0.00
CA VAL A 212 32.70 -29.11 0.91
C VAL A 212 31.99 -27.82 1.21
N VAL A 213 30.70 -27.80 0.92
CA VAL A 213 29.82 -26.67 1.25
C VAL A 213 29.34 -26.82 2.69
N THR A 214 29.79 -25.92 3.55
CA THR A 214 29.27 -25.79 4.92
C THR A 214 28.22 -24.66 4.97
N CYS A 215 27.10 -24.93 5.64
CA CYS A 215 26.02 -23.97 5.85
C CYS A 215 26.25 -23.27 7.18
N HIS A 216 26.26 -21.93 7.20
CA HIS A 216 26.59 -21.20 8.42
C HIS A 216 25.46 -20.26 8.88
N GLU A 217 24.78 -19.57 7.96
CA GLU A 217 23.76 -18.57 8.33
C GLU A 217 22.65 -18.46 7.26
N LEU A 218 21.43 -18.14 7.68
CA LEU A 218 20.31 -17.77 6.80
C LEU A 218 20.32 -16.26 6.63
N SER A 219 20.35 -15.78 5.39
CA SER A 219 20.18 -14.36 5.07
C SER A 219 19.02 -14.13 4.11
N SER A 220 18.23 -13.10 4.36
CA SER A 220 17.21 -12.64 3.42
C SER A 220 17.86 -11.84 2.31
N ILE A 221 17.64 -12.23 1.06
CA ILE A 221 18.16 -11.52 -0.11
C ILE A 221 16.98 -11.01 -0.94
N ALA A 222 16.90 -9.71 -1.11
CA ALA A 222 16.01 -9.06 -2.06
C ALA A 222 16.72 -8.87 -3.41
N ARG A 223 16.06 -9.28 -4.50
CA ARG A 223 16.57 -9.11 -5.87
C ARG A 223 15.50 -8.51 -6.76
N CYS A 224 15.80 -7.37 -7.38
CA CYS A 224 15.00 -6.85 -8.46
C CYS A 224 15.07 -7.82 -9.65
N ARG A 225 13.94 -8.43 -10.00
CA ARG A 225 13.83 -9.35 -11.13
C ARG A 225 13.61 -8.60 -12.43
N ARG A 226 12.79 -7.56 -12.40
CA ARG A 226 12.36 -6.78 -13.57
C ARG A 226 12.08 -5.35 -13.19
N VAL A 227 12.29 -4.45 -14.15
CA VAL A 227 11.95 -3.04 -14.10
C VAL A 227 11.05 -2.74 -15.28
N TYR A 228 9.84 -2.26 -15.01
CA TYR A 228 8.88 -1.78 -16.01
C TYR A 228 8.97 -0.25 -16.00
N ALA A 229 9.45 0.33 -17.09
CA ALA A 229 9.74 1.75 -17.18
C ALA A 229 9.29 2.32 -18.53
N HIS A 230 9.29 3.65 -18.64
CA HIS A 230 9.03 4.40 -19.88
C HIS A 230 7.66 4.15 -20.54
N ALA A 231 6.65 3.75 -19.77
CA ALA A 231 5.28 3.57 -20.26
C ALA A 231 4.30 4.65 -19.76
N HIS A 232 4.71 5.46 -18.79
CA HIS A 232 3.88 6.50 -18.18
C HIS A 232 4.50 7.88 -18.42
N ASP A 233 3.67 8.78 -18.96
CA ASP A 233 4.05 10.18 -19.12
C ASP A 233 3.77 10.98 -17.84
N TYR A 234 2.76 10.57 -17.05
CA TYR A 234 2.32 11.22 -15.82
C TYR A 234 2.72 10.40 -14.57
N HIS A 235 2.29 10.81 -13.37
CA HIS A 235 2.69 10.15 -12.12
C HIS A 235 1.87 8.88 -11.91
N ILE A 236 2.54 7.74 -11.71
CA ILE A 236 1.87 6.48 -11.41
C ILE A 236 1.20 6.57 -10.03
N ASN A 237 -0.13 6.51 -10.01
CA ASN A 237 -0.92 6.55 -8.78
C ASN A 237 -1.32 5.15 -8.28
N SER A 238 -1.39 4.15 -9.18
CA SER A 238 -1.88 2.82 -8.86
C SER A 238 -1.13 1.70 -9.56
N ILE A 239 -1.00 0.58 -8.87
CA ILE A 239 -0.65 -0.73 -9.44
C ILE A 239 -1.60 -1.78 -8.84
N SER A 240 -2.01 -2.75 -9.65
CA SER A 240 -2.92 -3.81 -9.18
C SER A 240 -2.65 -5.13 -9.93
N ASN A 241 -2.56 -6.22 -9.18
CA ASN A 241 -2.33 -7.56 -9.72
C ASN A 241 -3.63 -8.15 -10.23
N ASN A 242 -3.59 -8.78 -11.39
CA ASN A 242 -4.73 -9.52 -11.90
C ASN A 242 -4.87 -10.86 -11.13
N SER A 243 -6.09 -11.36 -11.08
CA SER A 243 -6.44 -12.69 -10.54
C SER A 243 -5.91 -13.86 -11.39
N ASP A 244 -5.45 -13.60 -12.62
CA ASP A 244 -4.81 -14.60 -13.48
C ASP A 244 -3.39 -15.03 -13.02
N GLY A 245 -2.75 -14.25 -12.13
CA GLY A 245 -1.40 -14.51 -11.64
C GLY A 245 -0.27 -14.21 -12.64
N GLU A 246 -0.59 -13.67 -13.81
CA GLU A 246 0.35 -13.41 -14.91
C GLU A 246 0.42 -11.93 -15.29
N THR A 247 -0.69 -11.21 -15.17
CA THR A 247 -0.79 -9.81 -15.57
C THR A 247 -1.02 -8.87 -14.39
N PHE A 248 -0.72 -7.60 -14.60
CA PHE A 248 -1.02 -6.52 -13.66
C PHE A 248 -1.25 -5.22 -14.43
N ILE A 249 -1.91 -4.26 -13.82
CA ILE A 249 -2.08 -2.91 -14.37
C ILE A 249 -1.25 -1.91 -13.60
N SER A 250 -0.91 -0.82 -14.30
CA SER A 250 -0.49 0.43 -13.69
C SER A 250 -1.29 1.59 -14.27
N ALA A 251 -1.65 2.53 -13.41
CA ALA A 251 -2.39 3.73 -13.80
C ALA A 251 -1.61 4.99 -13.44
N ASP A 252 -1.57 5.93 -14.37
CA ASP A 252 -1.20 7.32 -14.11
C ASP A 252 -2.45 8.22 -14.18
N ASP A 253 -2.26 9.53 -14.23
CA ASP A 253 -3.36 10.50 -14.23
C ASP A 253 -4.28 10.40 -15.46
N LEU A 254 -3.82 9.86 -16.59
CA LEU A 254 -4.62 9.81 -17.84
C LEU A 254 -4.69 8.41 -18.46
N ARG A 255 -3.83 7.47 -18.08
CA ARG A 255 -3.65 6.18 -18.75
C ARG A 255 -3.63 5.01 -17.79
N ILE A 256 -4.20 3.90 -18.25
CA ILE A 256 -4.03 2.59 -17.61
C ILE A 256 -3.31 1.67 -18.61
N ASN A 257 -2.21 1.09 -18.17
CA ASN A 257 -1.39 0.15 -18.94
C ASN A 257 -1.49 -1.26 -18.33
N LEU A 258 -1.69 -2.26 -19.18
CA LEU A 258 -1.65 -3.67 -18.86
C LEU A 258 -0.25 -4.22 -19.14
N TRP A 259 0.26 -5.01 -18.20
CA TRP A 259 1.58 -5.61 -18.24
C TRP A 259 1.51 -7.10 -18.01
N ASN A 260 2.49 -7.82 -18.55
CA ASN A 260 2.76 -9.20 -18.17
C ASN A 260 3.97 -9.23 -17.21
N LEU A 261 3.87 -9.98 -16.11
CA LEU A 261 4.93 -10.09 -15.09
C LEU A 261 6.25 -10.64 -15.62
N GLU A 262 6.23 -11.25 -16.81
CA GLU A 262 7.40 -11.80 -17.47
C GLU A 262 8.05 -10.88 -18.51
N ILE A 263 7.31 -9.90 -19.02
CA ILE A 263 7.68 -9.03 -20.13
C ILE A 263 7.76 -7.59 -19.64
N SER A 264 8.97 -7.04 -19.55
CA SER A 264 9.21 -5.71 -18.96
C SER A 264 9.44 -4.58 -19.97
N ASN A 265 9.56 -4.90 -21.25
CA ASN A 265 9.86 -3.96 -22.32
C ASN A 265 8.64 -3.59 -23.17
N GLN A 266 7.46 -4.11 -22.84
CA GLN A 266 6.20 -3.85 -23.55
C GLN A 266 5.06 -3.77 -22.55
N SER A 267 4.17 -2.83 -22.78
CA SER A 267 2.87 -2.71 -22.12
C SER A 267 1.80 -2.46 -23.16
N PHE A 268 0.56 -2.77 -22.82
CA PHE A 268 -0.59 -2.47 -23.65
C PHE A 268 -1.44 -1.42 -22.96
N ASN A 269 -1.59 -0.26 -23.59
CA ASN A 269 -2.46 0.78 -23.07
C ASN A 269 -3.93 0.36 -23.27
N ILE A 270 -4.66 0.21 -22.16
CA ILE A 270 -6.06 -0.23 -22.17
C ILE A 270 -7.04 0.91 -21.91
N VAL A 271 -6.60 2.02 -21.33
CA VAL A 271 -7.41 3.24 -21.14
C VAL A 271 -6.53 4.44 -21.45
N ASP A 272 -7.01 5.37 -22.27
CA ASP A 272 -6.37 6.66 -22.55
C ASP A 272 -7.42 7.78 -22.47
N LEU A 273 -7.35 8.58 -21.40
CA LEU A 273 -8.20 9.76 -21.20
C LEU A 273 -7.53 11.04 -21.72
N LYS A 274 -6.36 10.94 -22.36
CA LYS A 274 -5.65 12.11 -22.87
C LYS A 274 -6.48 12.82 -23.94
N PRO A 275 -6.90 14.08 -23.71
CA PRO A 275 -7.61 14.84 -24.72
C PRO A 275 -6.69 15.22 -25.89
N ALA A 276 -7.28 15.55 -27.04
CA ALA A 276 -6.52 16.03 -28.20
C ALA A 276 -5.78 17.34 -27.90
N ASN A 277 -6.43 18.24 -27.14
CA ASN A 277 -5.83 19.44 -26.57
C ASN A 277 -5.79 19.32 -25.04
N MET A 278 -4.62 19.51 -24.43
CA MET A 278 -4.46 19.42 -22.97
C MET A 278 -5.24 20.49 -22.21
N GLU A 279 -5.62 21.59 -22.85
CA GLU A 279 -6.49 22.62 -22.27
C GLU A 279 -7.92 22.12 -22.01
N ASP A 280 -8.36 21.09 -22.75
CA ASP A 280 -9.68 20.46 -22.59
C ASP A 280 -9.70 19.39 -21.49
N LEU A 281 -8.61 19.25 -20.72
CA LEU A 281 -8.53 18.25 -19.66
C LEU A 281 -9.50 18.62 -18.53
N THR A 282 -10.52 17.80 -18.35
CA THR A 282 -11.51 17.99 -17.28
C THR A 282 -11.47 16.92 -16.20
N GLU A 283 -10.81 15.79 -16.45
CA GLU A 283 -10.90 14.61 -15.59
C GLU A 283 -9.57 13.85 -15.60
N VAL A 284 -9.13 13.41 -14.42
CA VAL A 284 -7.95 12.55 -14.26
C VAL A 284 -8.31 11.29 -13.47
N ILE A 285 -7.58 10.21 -13.73
CA ILE A 285 -7.65 8.94 -13.00
C ILE A 285 -6.94 9.13 -11.66
N THR A 286 -7.59 8.70 -10.58
CA THR A 286 -7.05 8.88 -9.23
C THR A 286 -6.66 7.58 -8.55
N SER A 287 -7.35 6.49 -8.85
CA SER A 287 -7.02 5.15 -8.37
C SER A 287 -7.57 4.09 -9.34
N ALA A 288 -6.89 2.95 -9.45
CA ALA A 288 -7.31 1.83 -10.30
C ALA A 288 -6.98 0.48 -9.67
N GLU A 289 -7.93 -0.46 -9.73
CA GLU A 289 -7.79 -1.80 -9.15
C GLU A 289 -8.47 -2.87 -10.01
N PHE A 290 -7.84 -4.05 -10.10
CA PHE A 290 -8.48 -5.24 -10.64
C PHE A 290 -9.49 -5.83 -9.67
N HIS A 291 -10.52 -6.47 -10.23
CA HIS A 291 -11.42 -7.31 -9.45
C HIS A 291 -10.65 -8.49 -8.84
N PRO A 292 -10.87 -8.84 -7.56
CA PRO A 292 -10.07 -9.83 -6.85
C PRO A 292 -10.17 -11.25 -7.42
N THR A 293 -11.27 -11.56 -8.12
CA THR A 293 -11.58 -12.91 -8.65
C THR A 293 -11.89 -12.95 -10.14
N HIS A 294 -12.18 -11.82 -10.80
CA HIS A 294 -12.63 -11.79 -12.19
C HIS A 294 -11.55 -11.12 -13.03
N CYS A 295 -10.79 -11.93 -13.77
CA CYS A 295 -9.59 -11.45 -14.45
C CYS A 295 -9.83 -10.43 -15.57
N ASN A 296 -11.08 -10.31 -16.03
CA ASN A 296 -11.50 -9.38 -17.06
C ASN A 296 -12.10 -8.08 -16.51
N MET A 297 -12.29 -7.96 -15.20
CA MET A 297 -12.95 -6.80 -14.60
C MET A 297 -11.94 -5.94 -13.85
N LEU A 298 -11.98 -4.63 -14.08
CA LEU A 298 -11.23 -3.63 -13.34
C LEU A 298 -12.11 -2.42 -13.08
N ALA A 299 -11.80 -1.67 -12.02
CA ALA A 299 -12.43 -0.38 -11.77
C ALA A 299 -11.36 0.70 -11.68
N TYR A 300 -11.70 1.91 -12.12
CA TYR A 300 -10.91 3.10 -11.83
C TYR A 300 -11.78 4.26 -11.39
N SER A 301 -11.28 5.06 -10.47
CA SER A 301 -11.91 6.28 -9.98
C SER A 301 -11.31 7.52 -10.64
N SER A 302 -12.04 8.63 -10.56
CA SER A 302 -11.56 9.90 -11.09
C SER A 302 -11.68 11.09 -10.15
N SER A 303 -11.06 12.19 -10.55
CA SER A 303 -11.13 13.48 -9.88
C SER A 303 -12.52 14.12 -9.87
N LYS A 304 -13.48 13.57 -10.64
CA LYS A 304 -14.88 14.03 -10.67
C LYS A 304 -15.81 13.28 -9.72
N GLY A 305 -15.29 12.36 -8.92
CA GLY A 305 -16.13 11.62 -7.96
C GLY A 305 -16.92 10.47 -8.57
N CYS A 306 -16.45 9.90 -9.68
CA CYS A 306 -17.07 8.74 -10.30
C CYS A 306 -16.14 7.52 -10.33
N ILE A 307 -16.74 6.33 -10.36
CA ILE A 307 -16.04 5.06 -10.54
C ILE A 307 -16.54 4.42 -11.83
N ARG A 308 -15.62 4.05 -12.72
CA ARG A 308 -15.94 3.31 -13.94
C ARG A 308 -15.50 1.88 -13.78
N LEU A 309 -16.46 0.96 -13.93
CA LEU A 309 -16.21 -0.47 -13.98
C LEU A 309 -16.09 -0.90 -15.42
N ILE A 310 -14.97 -1.53 -15.75
CA ILE A 310 -14.59 -1.94 -17.09
C ILE A 310 -14.66 -3.47 -17.18
N ASP A 311 -15.16 -3.96 -18.30
CA ASP A 311 -15.04 -5.37 -18.71
C ASP A 311 -14.16 -5.47 -19.96
N MET A 312 -12.93 -5.95 -19.78
CA MET A 312 -11.92 -6.09 -20.82
C MET A 312 -12.32 -7.07 -21.94
N ARG A 313 -13.40 -7.85 -21.78
CA ARG A 313 -13.93 -8.71 -22.84
C ARG A 313 -14.78 -7.95 -23.84
N GLN A 314 -15.30 -6.77 -23.49
CA GLN A 314 -16.20 -6.00 -24.36
C GLN A 314 -15.42 -5.28 -25.47
N SER A 315 -14.25 -4.74 -25.14
CA SER A 315 -13.39 -4.00 -26.07
C SER A 315 -11.94 -4.17 -25.66
N ALA A 316 -11.05 -4.29 -26.65
CA ALA A 316 -9.61 -4.33 -26.38
C ALA A 316 -9.10 -3.00 -25.80
N LEU A 317 -9.70 -1.87 -26.21
CA LEU A 317 -9.25 -0.52 -25.84
C LEU A 317 -10.04 0.09 -24.67
N CYS A 318 -10.88 -0.71 -23.99
CA CYS A 318 -11.69 -0.34 -22.82
C CYS A 318 -12.21 1.12 -22.81
N ASP A 319 -12.62 1.58 -23.98
CA ASP A 319 -13.02 2.96 -24.32
C ASP A 319 -14.44 3.29 -23.84
N SER A 320 -15.19 2.25 -23.47
CA SER A 320 -16.48 2.32 -22.79
C SER A 320 -16.39 1.64 -21.43
N HIS A 321 -17.34 1.97 -20.55
CA HIS A 321 -17.48 1.35 -19.24
C HIS A 321 -18.70 0.44 -19.20
N ALA A 322 -18.59 -0.68 -18.50
CA ALA A 322 -19.70 -1.58 -18.25
C ALA A 322 -20.72 -0.95 -17.29
N LYS A 323 -20.23 -0.23 -16.26
CA LYS A 323 -21.05 0.52 -15.29
C LYS A 323 -20.35 1.80 -14.86
N LEU A 324 -21.14 2.83 -14.56
CA LEU A 324 -20.70 4.10 -14.02
C LEU A 324 -21.37 4.32 -12.66
N PHE A 325 -20.57 4.40 -11.61
CA PHE A 325 -21.03 4.71 -10.27
C PHE A 325 -20.79 6.20 -10.02
N GLU A 326 -21.87 6.97 -9.98
CA GLU A 326 -21.85 8.41 -9.76
C GLU A 326 -23.04 8.79 -8.88
N GLU A 327 -22.82 9.68 -7.91
CA GLU A 327 -23.89 10.25 -7.12
C GLU A 327 -24.26 11.61 -7.71
N GLN A 328 -25.47 11.73 -8.24
CA GLN A 328 -25.94 13.01 -8.80
C GLN A 328 -26.28 13.97 -7.66
N GLU A 329 -25.40 14.93 -7.39
CA GLU A 329 -25.76 16.05 -6.50
C GLU A 329 -26.69 17.04 -7.22
N PRO A 330 -27.77 17.50 -6.56
CA PRO A 330 -28.65 18.54 -7.07
C PRO A 330 -27.85 19.81 -7.40
N ALA A 331 -28.20 20.50 -8.48
CA ALA A 331 -27.52 21.74 -8.88
C ALA A 331 -27.54 22.81 -7.77
N ASP A 332 -28.59 22.82 -6.95
CA ASP A 332 -28.80 23.80 -5.88
C ASP A 332 -27.85 23.65 -4.69
N THR A 333 -27.18 22.49 -4.53
CA THR A 333 -26.20 22.26 -3.45
C THR A 333 -24.76 22.42 -3.90
N ARG A 334 -24.53 22.70 -5.19
CA ARG A 334 -23.17 22.83 -5.74
C ARG A 334 -22.53 24.14 -5.28
N SER A 335 -21.37 23.99 -4.65
CA SER A 335 -20.45 25.07 -4.30
C SER A 335 -19.16 24.92 -5.11
N PHE A 336 -18.29 25.94 -5.09
CA PHE A 336 -16.93 25.83 -5.65
C PHE A 336 -16.17 24.62 -5.10
N PHE A 337 -16.32 24.32 -3.80
CA PHE A 337 -15.62 23.20 -3.16
C PHE A 337 -16.22 21.84 -3.48
N THR A 338 -17.44 21.76 -4.01
CA THR A 338 -18.14 20.49 -4.25
C THR A 338 -17.34 19.59 -5.18
N GLU A 339 -16.81 20.13 -6.28
CA GLU A 339 -16.00 19.35 -7.22
C GLU A 339 -14.64 18.95 -6.63
N ILE A 340 -14.04 19.85 -5.83
CA ILE A 340 -12.74 19.60 -5.18
C ILE A 340 -12.84 18.42 -4.20
N ILE A 341 -13.85 18.44 -3.32
CA ILE A 341 -14.02 17.39 -2.30
C ILE A 341 -14.65 16.10 -2.85
N ALA A 342 -15.26 16.15 -4.04
CA ALA A 342 -15.79 14.97 -4.72
C ALA A 342 -14.69 14.11 -5.35
N SER A 343 -13.51 14.68 -5.61
CA SER A 343 -12.35 13.93 -6.10
C SER A 343 -12.07 12.70 -5.23
N MET A 344 -12.07 11.51 -5.86
CA MET A 344 -11.80 10.26 -5.14
C MET A 344 -10.31 10.12 -4.89
N SER A 345 -9.92 9.84 -3.65
CA SER A 345 -8.52 9.59 -3.28
C SER A 345 -8.12 8.12 -3.41
N ASP A 346 -9.06 7.19 -3.17
CA ASP A 346 -8.78 5.76 -3.20
C ASP A 346 -10.05 4.94 -3.46
N ILE A 347 -9.87 3.77 -4.08
CA ILE A 347 -10.91 2.74 -4.23
C ILE A 347 -10.35 1.38 -3.85
N LYS A 348 -11.20 0.53 -3.25
CA LYS A 348 -10.85 -0.84 -2.86
C LYS A 348 -12.00 -1.80 -3.14
N PHE A 349 -11.73 -2.90 -3.84
CA PHE A 349 -12.67 -4.01 -3.90
C PHE A 349 -12.74 -4.73 -2.55
N GLY A 350 -13.94 -5.12 -2.15
CA GLY A 350 -14.15 -6.11 -1.09
C GLY A 350 -13.59 -7.47 -1.49
N LYS A 351 -13.31 -8.34 -0.52
CA LYS A 351 -12.64 -9.63 -0.76
C LYS A 351 -13.40 -10.55 -1.72
N ASP A 352 -14.73 -10.49 -1.70
CA ASP A 352 -15.61 -11.24 -2.60
C ASP A 352 -15.82 -10.55 -3.95
N GLY A 353 -15.35 -9.31 -4.10
CA GLY A 353 -15.53 -8.47 -5.28
C GLY A 353 -16.94 -7.91 -5.47
N ARG A 354 -17.87 -8.19 -4.55
CA ARG A 354 -19.25 -7.72 -4.65
C ARG A 354 -19.37 -6.22 -4.38
N TYR A 355 -18.54 -5.70 -3.48
CA TYR A 355 -18.58 -4.31 -3.08
C TYR A 355 -17.32 -3.56 -3.51
N ILE A 356 -17.47 -2.27 -3.79
CA ILE A 356 -16.38 -1.31 -3.99
C ILE A 356 -16.48 -0.28 -2.87
N LEU A 357 -15.39 -0.08 -2.13
CA LEU A 357 -15.24 1.02 -1.21
C LEU A 357 -14.57 2.18 -1.95
N SER A 358 -15.05 3.40 -1.77
CA SER A 358 -14.40 4.61 -2.28
C SER A 358 -14.25 5.65 -1.19
N ARG A 359 -13.13 6.35 -1.19
CA ARG A 359 -12.88 7.50 -0.32
C ARG A 359 -12.84 8.78 -1.17
N ASP A 360 -13.71 9.73 -0.83
CA ASP A 360 -13.56 11.14 -1.24
C ASP A 360 -13.03 11.95 -0.04
N TYR A 361 -12.88 13.27 -0.17
CA TYR A 361 -12.28 14.04 0.92
C TYR A 361 -13.07 13.92 2.24
N MET A 362 -14.40 14.02 2.21
CA MET A 362 -15.25 14.12 3.39
C MET A 362 -15.87 12.79 3.85
N THR A 363 -16.03 11.86 2.93
CA THR A 363 -16.88 10.68 3.09
C THR A 363 -16.20 9.41 2.60
N LEU A 364 -16.65 8.30 3.17
CA LEU A 364 -16.33 6.95 2.74
C LEU A 364 -17.63 6.31 2.25
N LYS A 365 -17.65 5.76 1.03
CA LYS A 365 -18.85 5.24 0.38
C LYS A 365 -18.66 3.77 0.00
N LEU A 366 -19.66 2.94 0.31
CA LEU A 366 -19.70 1.53 -0.06
C LEU A 366 -20.70 1.33 -1.20
N TRP A 367 -20.26 0.78 -2.32
CA TRP A 367 -21.05 0.55 -3.52
C TRP A 367 -21.24 -0.96 -3.74
N ASP A 368 -22.44 -1.40 -4.14
CA ASP A 368 -22.65 -2.78 -4.62
C ASP A 368 -22.41 -2.79 -6.13
N VAL A 369 -21.54 -3.66 -6.63
CA VAL A 369 -21.22 -3.76 -8.07
C VAL A 369 -22.48 -4.00 -8.92
N ASN A 370 -23.55 -4.55 -8.34
CA ASN A 370 -24.82 -4.78 -9.01
C ASN A 370 -25.79 -3.60 -8.97
N MET A 371 -25.48 -2.54 -8.21
CA MET A 371 -26.33 -1.36 -8.04
C MET A 371 -25.51 -0.09 -8.25
N ASP A 372 -25.63 0.50 -9.44
CA ASP A 372 -24.93 1.69 -9.90
C ASP A 372 -25.71 2.99 -9.68
N SER A 373 -26.93 2.93 -9.17
CA SER A 373 -27.77 4.11 -8.89
C SER A 373 -27.30 4.96 -7.70
N GLY A 374 -26.39 4.45 -6.86
CA GLY A 374 -25.87 5.15 -5.69
C GLY A 374 -25.13 4.24 -4.71
N PRO A 375 -24.49 4.80 -3.68
CA PRO A 375 -23.85 3.99 -2.65
C PRO A 375 -24.89 3.28 -1.78
N VAL A 376 -24.55 2.07 -1.34
CA VAL A 376 -25.32 1.30 -0.33
C VAL A 376 -25.26 1.98 1.03
N SER A 377 -24.08 2.50 1.38
CA SER A 377 -23.82 3.18 2.65
C SER A 377 -22.82 4.32 2.46
N THR A 378 -23.07 5.45 3.12
CA THR A 378 -22.18 6.62 3.14
C THR A 378 -21.82 6.97 4.58
N PHE A 379 -20.52 7.03 4.88
CA PHE A 379 -19.98 7.31 6.21
C PHE A 379 -19.29 8.67 6.23
N MET A 380 -19.73 9.55 7.14
CA MET A 380 -19.14 10.87 7.33
C MET A 380 -17.85 10.76 8.15
N VAL A 381 -16.70 11.09 7.55
CA VAL A 381 -15.40 10.87 8.20
C VAL A 381 -15.08 12.01 9.16
N HIS A 382 -15.05 13.25 8.68
CA HIS A 382 -14.64 14.41 9.46
C HIS A 382 -15.44 15.66 9.11
N GLU A 383 -16.76 15.54 9.25
CA GLU A 383 -17.74 16.59 8.93
C GLU A 383 -17.47 17.94 9.61
N HIS A 384 -16.81 17.93 10.77
CA HIS A 384 -16.37 19.13 11.48
C HIS A 384 -15.37 20.01 10.71
N LEU A 385 -14.78 19.50 9.62
CA LEU A 385 -13.90 20.25 8.73
C LEU A 385 -14.63 21.01 7.62
N ARG A 386 -15.92 20.72 7.37
CA ARG A 386 -16.69 21.36 6.30
C ARG A 386 -16.74 22.90 6.41
N PRO A 387 -16.86 23.51 7.61
CA PRO A 387 -16.77 24.97 7.75
C PRO A 387 -15.37 25.55 7.49
N LYS A 388 -14.32 24.72 7.45
CA LYS A 388 -12.91 25.11 7.29
C LYS A 388 -12.35 24.82 5.90
N LEU A 389 -13.19 24.51 4.92
CA LEU A 389 -12.74 24.13 3.57
C LEU A 389 -11.93 25.26 2.89
N CYS A 390 -12.23 26.52 3.19
CA CYS A 390 -11.44 27.65 2.69
C CYS A 390 -10.00 27.61 3.23
N ASP A 391 -9.84 27.50 4.56
CA ASP A 391 -8.53 27.42 5.21
C ASP A 391 -7.74 26.18 4.75
N LEU A 392 -8.43 25.06 4.53
CA LEU A 392 -7.83 23.81 4.04
C LEU A 392 -7.40 23.90 2.58
N TYR A 393 -8.10 24.70 1.77
CA TYR A 393 -7.72 24.98 0.39
C TYR A 393 -6.51 25.92 0.33
N GLU A 394 -6.45 26.95 1.17
CA GLU A 394 -5.31 27.87 1.23
C GLU A 394 -4.00 27.19 1.67
N ASN A 395 -4.08 26.09 2.42
CA ASN A 395 -2.92 25.33 2.89
C ASN A 395 -2.71 24.00 2.14
N ASP A 396 -3.34 23.81 0.99
CA ASP A 396 -3.30 22.60 0.15
C ASP A 396 -3.75 21.27 0.82
N ALA A 397 -4.14 21.31 2.09
CA ALA A 397 -4.60 20.15 2.85
C ALA A 397 -5.85 19.51 2.22
N ILE A 398 -6.70 20.29 1.56
CA ILE A 398 -7.88 19.75 0.85
C ILE A 398 -7.52 18.73 -0.25
N PHE A 399 -6.28 18.71 -0.72
CA PHE A 399 -5.77 17.77 -1.73
C PHE A 399 -5.10 16.51 -1.14
N ASP A 400 -5.12 16.36 0.19
CA ASP A 400 -4.59 15.17 0.84
C ASP A 400 -5.38 13.91 0.44
N LYS A 401 -4.65 12.90 -0.06
CA LYS A 401 -5.22 11.64 -0.54
C LYS A 401 -5.24 10.60 0.58
N PHE A 402 -6.35 10.54 1.31
CA PHE A 402 -6.56 9.52 2.34
C PHE A 402 -6.91 8.17 1.71
N GLU A 403 -6.25 7.10 2.17
CA GLU A 403 -6.56 5.73 1.74
C GLU A 403 -7.70 5.13 2.57
N CYS A 404 -8.24 4.02 2.08
CA CYS A 404 -9.25 3.25 2.79
C CYS A 404 -8.98 1.75 2.74
N CYS A 405 -9.56 1.01 3.67
CA CYS A 405 -9.44 -0.45 3.72
C CYS A 405 -10.72 -1.10 4.26
N LEU A 406 -10.93 -2.36 3.88
CA LEU A 406 -12.04 -3.20 4.33
C LEU A 406 -11.53 -4.29 5.26
N SER A 407 -12.36 -4.69 6.22
CA SER A 407 -12.10 -5.90 7.01
C SER A 407 -12.18 -7.16 6.14
N GLY A 408 -11.47 -8.21 6.54
CA GLY A 408 -11.41 -9.48 5.78
C GLY A 408 -12.76 -10.16 5.56
N ASP A 409 -13.74 -9.90 6.43
CA ASP A 409 -15.12 -10.38 6.36
C ASP A 409 -16.08 -9.36 5.69
N SER A 410 -15.57 -8.20 5.26
CA SER A 410 -16.33 -7.08 4.69
C SER A 410 -17.45 -6.53 5.59
N SER A 411 -17.40 -6.80 6.90
CA SER A 411 -18.38 -6.29 7.86
C SER A 411 -18.08 -4.86 8.31
N ARG A 412 -16.84 -4.39 8.12
CA ARG A 412 -16.34 -3.10 8.59
C ARG A 412 -15.41 -2.47 7.57
N VAL A 413 -15.29 -1.15 7.65
CA VAL A 413 -14.40 -0.34 6.82
C VAL A 413 -13.65 0.66 7.68
N ALA A 414 -12.44 1.03 7.26
CA ALA A 414 -11.63 2.03 7.94
C ALA A 414 -10.97 3.01 6.99
N THR A 415 -10.69 4.20 7.51
CA THR A 415 -9.97 5.25 6.79
C THR A 415 -9.37 6.27 7.76
N GLY A 416 -8.34 6.99 7.30
CA GLY A 416 -7.64 8.00 8.07
C GLY A 416 -8.26 9.41 8.04
N SER A 417 -7.72 10.28 8.89
CA SER A 417 -8.04 11.69 9.02
C SER A 417 -6.84 12.45 9.61
N TYR A 418 -6.96 13.77 9.75
CA TYR A 418 -5.99 14.62 10.45
C TYR A 418 -5.87 14.30 11.94
N SER A 419 -4.82 14.85 12.57
CA SER A 419 -4.44 14.60 13.97
C SER A 419 -4.10 13.14 14.26
N ASN A 420 -3.53 12.43 13.28
CA ASN A 420 -3.26 10.99 13.34
C ASN A 420 -4.50 10.15 13.73
N LEU A 421 -5.70 10.65 13.42
CA LEU A 421 -6.93 9.94 13.70
C LEU A 421 -7.24 8.96 12.57
N PHE A 422 -7.83 7.82 12.92
CA PHE A 422 -8.49 6.94 11.97
C PHE A 422 -9.86 6.54 12.51
N ARG A 423 -10.75 6.19 11.59
CA ARG A 423 -12.13 5.82 11.91
C ARG A 423 -12.44 4.45 11.38
N VAL A 424 -13.20 3.69 12.16
CA VAL A 424 -13.72 2.36 11.82
C VAL A 424 -15.24 2.43 11.84
N PHE A 425 -15.89 2.00 10.76
CA PHE A 425 -17.34 1.99 10.61
C PHE A 425 -17.85 0.57 10.40
N GLY A 426 -19.02 0.25 10.94
CA GLY A 426 -19.72 -1.00 10.64
C GLY A 426 -20.56 -0.87 9.37
N CYS A 427 -20.53 -1.87 8.50
CA CYS A 427 -21.22 -1.86 7.20
C CYS A 427 -22.61 -2.48 7.22
N ALA A 428 -23.01 -3.12 8.33
CA ALA A 428 -24.33 -3.71 8.44
C ALA A 428 -25.45 -2.65 8.26
N PRO A 429 -26.54 -2.95 7.54
CA PRO A 429 -27.66 -2.02 7.37
C PRO A 429 -28.18 -1.50 8.71
N GLY A 430 -28.24 -0.18 8.87
CA GLY A 430 -28.67 0.46 10.11
C GLY A 430 -27.66 0.44 11.25
N SER A 431 -26.42 -0.01 11.01
CA SER A 431 -25.34 0.09 11.99
C SER A 431 -24.99 1.56 12.26
N ASN A 432 -24.95 1.91 13.54
CA ASN A 432 -24.40 3.19 14.01
C ASN A 432 -22.98 3.03 14.55
N GLU A 433 -22.33 1.92 14.24
CA GLU A 433 -20.96 1.68 14.66
C GLU A 433 -20.02 2.65 13.96
N ALA A 434 -19.42 3.53 14.76
CA ALA A 434 -18.40 4.46 14.32
C ALA A 434 -17.43 4.68 15.49
N THR A 435 -16.23 4.11 15.37
CA THR A 435 -15.16 4.25 16.36
C THR A 435 -14.11 5.21 15.80
N THR A 436 -13.67 6.18 16.60
CA THR A 436 -12.55 7.08 16.27
C THR A 436 -11.39 6.75 17.19
N LEU A 437 -10.22 6.53 16.60
CA LEU A 437 -9.00 6.13 17.30
C LEU A 437 -7.85 7.04 16.87
N GLU A 438 -6.88 7.22 17.76
CA GLU A 438 -5.64 7.93 17.47
C GLU A 438 -4.51 6.92 17.25
N ALA A 439 -3.71 7.09 16.20
CA ALA A 439 -2.50 6.30 15.99
C ALA A 439 -1.43 6.69 17.03
N SER A 440 -1.56 6.12 18.23
CA SER A 440 -0.62 6.19 19.33
C SER A 440 -0.66 4.90 20.17
N LYS A 441 0.22 4.78 21.18
CA LYS A 441 0.16 3.70 22.19
C LYS A 441 -1.12 3.72 23.03
N HIS A 442 -1.87 4.83 23.01
CA HIS A 442 -3.11 5.02 23.77
C HIS A 442 -4.25 5.43 22.83
N PRO A 443 -4.77 4.50 22.01
CA PRO A 443 -5.66 4.83 20.89
C PRO A 443 -6.99 5.47 21.30
N MET A 444 -7.43 5.29 22.55
CA MET A 444 -8.69 5.82 23.08
C MET A 444 -8.55 7.19 23.79
N ARG A 445 -7.35 7.80 23.83
CA ARG A 445 -7.08 9.01 24.63
C ARG A 445 -7.92 10.22 24.18
N ARG A 446 -8.26 10.32 22.89
CA ARG A 446 -9.07 11.38 22.29
C ARG A 446 -10.42 10.85 21.78
N GLN A 447 -11.25 10.29 22.66
CA GLN A 447 -12.67 10.15 22.32
C GLN A 447 -13.31 11.54 22.24
N VAL A 448 -13.27 12.15 21.06
CA VAL A 448 -14.12 13.30 20.75
C VAL A 448 -15.56 12.79 20.78
N GLN A 449 -16.35 13.23 21.75
CA GLN A 449 -17.79 12.93 21.76
C GLN A 449 -18.41 13.44 20.47
N THR A 450 -18.87 12.54 19.61
CA THR A 450 -19.72 12.88 18.47
C THR A 450 -20.96 13.61 18.99
N PRO A 451 -21.29 14.83 18.53
CA PRO A 451 -22.51 15.48 18.96
C PRO A 451 -23.71 14.65 18.52
N ARG A 452 -24.50 14.17 19.48
CA ARG A 452 -25.78 13.49 19.20
C ARG A 452 -26.75 14.51 18.59
N PRO A 453 -27.58 14.12 17.59
CA PRO A 453 -28.64 15.00 17.12
C PRO A 453 -29.60 15.30 18.27
N SER A 454 -29.76 16.58 18.59
CA SER A 454 -30.70 17.05 19.61
C SER A 454 -32.13 16.74 19.16
N ARG A 455 -32.86 15.98 19.97
CA ARG A 455 -34.31 15.80 19.79
C ARG A 455 -35.00 17.16 19.88
N PRO A 456 -36.01 17.46 19.03
CA PRO A 456 -36.75 18.70 19.14
C PRO A 456 -37.72 18.58 20.33
N LEU A 457 -37.44 19.30 21.41
CA LEU A 457 -38.43 19.53 22.46
C LEU A 457 -39.25 20.76 22.09
N SER A 458 -40.47 20.51 21.65
CA SER A 458 -41.55 21.49 21.58
C SER A 458 -41.93 21.97 22.98
N SER A 459 -41.89 23.28 23.24
CA SER A 459 -42.94 24.03 23.95
C SER A 459 -42.50 25.45 24.30
N ILE A 460 -43.27 26.39 23.76
CA ILE A 460 -43.39 27.83 23.97
C ILE A 460 -43.28 28.28 25.44
N THR A 461 -42.53 29.36 25.72
CA THR A 461 -43.05 30.61 26.34
C THR A 461 -42.10 31.79 26.11
N ARG A 462 -42.68 32.92 25.67
CA ARG A 462 -42.05 34.22 25.47
C ARG A 462 -41.54 34.81 26.78
N VAL A 463 -40.28 35.22 26.82
CA VAL A 463 -39.83 36.40 27.60
C VAL A 463 -38.79 37.16 26.78
N VAL A 464 -39.15 38.39 26.41
CA VAL A 464 -38.24 39.36 25.78
C VAL A 464 -37.28 39.90 26.83
N ARG A 465 -35.98 39.67 26.68
CA ARG A 465 -34.92 40.50 27.27
C ARG A 465 -33.85 40.77 26.23
N ARG A 466 -33.71 42.06 25.88
CA ARG A 466 -32.55 42.61 25.18
C ARG A 466 -31.28 42.27 25.97
N GLY A 467 -30.32 41.61 25.33
CA GLY A 467 -28.99 41.33 25.85
C GLY A 467 -28.05 41.13 24.67
N ALA A 468 -26.95 41.89 24.68
CA ALA A 468 -26.03 42.07 23.57
C ALA A 468 -25.51 40.77 22.95
N GLU A 469 -25.50 40.71 21.62
CA GLU A 469 -24.70 39.77 20.85
C GLU A 469 -23.22 40.01 21.20
N ARG A 470 -22.63 39.07 21.94
CA ARG A 470 -21.20 38.89 21.98
C ARG A 470 -20.87 37.78 20.99
N PRO A 471 -20.00 38.01 20.00
CA PRO A 471 -19.44 36.90 19.24
C PRO A 471 -18.70 36.02 20.24
N VAL A 472 -19.00 34.72 20.22
CA VAL A 472 -18.10 33.72 20.78
C VAL A 472 -16.90 33.71 19.84
N VAL A 473 -16.00 34.65 20.09
CA VAL A 473 -14.62 34.58 19.63
C VAL A 473 -14.03 33.48 20.48
N ASP A 474 -13.74 32.34 19.86
CA ASP A 474 -12.82 31.38 20.45
C ASP A 474 -11.54 32.15 20.75
N ALA A 475 -11.31 32.39 22.04
CA ALA A 475 -10.12 33.04 22.56
C ALA A 475 -8.97 32.04 22.48
N ASN A 476 -8.55 31.77 21.25
CA ASN A 476 -7.25 31.28 20.82
C ASN A 476 -7.28 31.38 19.29
N GLY A 477 -6.72 32.46 18.77
CA GLY A 477 -6.39 32.62 17.35
C GLY A 477 -5.27 31.68 16.91
N ASN A 478 -5.37 30.39 17.24
CA ASN A 478 -4.58 29.36 16.61
C ASN A 478 -5.22 29.08 15.26
N SER A 479 -4.50 29.42 14.20
CA SER A 479 -4.61 28.75 12.91
C SER A 479 -4.83 27.26 13.17
N PHE A 480 -5.90 26.69 12.61
CA PHE A 480 -6.06 25.26 12.58
C PHE A 480 -4.97 24.74 11.65
N GLU A 481 -3.82 24.38 12.21
CA GLU A 481 -2.70 23.84 11.45
C GLU A 481 -2.76 22.32 11.58
N PRO A 482 -3.26 21.60 10.56
CA PRO A 482 -3.30 20.14 10.58
C PRO A 482 -1.88 19.59 10.36
N THR A 483 -1.01 19.69 11.37
CA THR A 483 0.41 19.30 11.24
C THR A 483 0.62 17.79 11.15
N THR A 484 -0.38 16.99 11.56
CA THR A 484 -0.29 15.52 11.54
C THR A 484 -1.49 14.90 10.84
N LYS A 485 -1.26 13.84 10.07
CA LYS A 485 -2.26 13.16 9.24
C LYS A 485 -1.95 11.68 9.13
N LEU A 486 -3.00 10.87 9.06
CA LEU A 486 -2.93 9.44 8.82
C LEU A 486 -3.45 9.15 7.42
N LEU A 487 -2.54 9.07 6.45
CA LEU A 487 -2.92 8.86 5.04
C LEU A 487 -3.00 7.37 4.69
N HIS A 488 -2.09 6.56 5.24
CA HIS A 488 -1.93 5.15 4.89
C HIS A 488 -2.28 4.24 6.05
N LEU A 489 -3.12 3.24 5.76
CA LEU A 489 -3.52 2.20 6.69
C LEU A 489 -3.88 0.92 5.94
N ALA A 490 -3.67 -0.22 6.57
CA ALA A 490 -4.00 -1.52 6.01
C ALA A 490 -4.72 -2.38 7.06
N TRP A 491 -5.75 -3.10 6.63
CA TRP A 491 -6.45 -4.08 7.47
C TRP A 491 -5.92 -5.48 7.15
N HIS A 492 -5.70 -6.30 8.17
CA HIS A 492 -5.30 -7.69 8.02
C HIS A 492 -6.38 -8.51 7.25
N PRO A 493 -6.02 -9.34 6.25
CA PRO A 493 -6.98 -9.96 5.32
C PRO A 493 -7.95 -10.98 5.92
N SER A 494 -7.72 -11.40 7.17
CA SER A 494 -8.50 -12.44 7.88
C SER A 494 -8.76 -12.15 9.35
N GLU A 495 -8.18 -11.10 9.93
CA GLU A 495 -8.25 -10.85 11.38
C GLU A 495 -8.59 -9.38 11.65
N ASN A 496 -9.13 -9.09 12.85
CA ASN A 496 -9.41 -7.73 13.28
C ASN A 496 -8.12 -7.05 13.75
N SER A 497 -7.21 -6.81 12.81
CA SER A 497 -5.97 -6.08 13.05
C SER A 497 -5.76 -5.02 11.98
N ILE A 498 -5.33 -3.82 12.40
CA ILE A 498 -5.09 -2.68 11.53
C ILE A 498 -3.65 -2.19 11.77
N ALA A 499 -2.93 -1.96 10.68
CA ALA A 499 -1.65 -1.28 10.66
C ALA A 499 -1.83 0.16 10.15
N CYS A 500 -1.27 1.15 10.84
CA CYS A 500 -1.40 2.58 10.53
C CYS A 500 -0.01 3.22 10.42
N ALA A 501 0.24 3.99 9.35
CA ALA A 501 1.39 4.87 9.27
C ALA A 501 1.08 6.22 9.91
N ALA A 502 1.90 6.62 10.87
CA ALA A 502 1.94 8.00 11.36
C ALA A 502 3.37 8.52 11.23
N ALA A 503 3.61 9.34 10.20
CA ALA A 503 4.95 9.74 9.78
C ALA A 503 5.87 8.53 9.52
N ASN A 504 6.96 8.37 10.28
CA ASN A 504 7.90 7.25 10.18
C ASN A 504 7.54 6.06 11.10
N SER A 505 6.45 6.16 11.85
CA SER A 505 6.03 5.14 12.83
C SER A 505 4.91 4.28 12.27
N LEU A 506 5.07 2.96 12.42
CA LEU A 506 4.06 1.96 12.07
C LEU A 506 3.39 1.47 13.35
N TYR A 507 2.13 1.85 13.57
CA TYR A 507 1.33 1.42 14.72
C TYR A 507 0.43 0.25 14.34
N MET A 508 0.34 -0.76 15.19
CA MET A 508 -0.52 -1.94 14.99
C MET A 508 -1.55 -2.04 16.11
N TYR A 509 -2.80 -2.28 15.73
CA TYR A 509 -3.95 -2.44 16.62
C TYR A 509 -4.64 -3.77 16.36
N TYR A 510 -5.33 -4.30 17.37
CA TYR A 510 -6.15 -5.50 17.26
C TYR A 510 -7.45 -5.34 18.06
N ALA A 511 -8.47 -6.14 17.74
CA ALA A 511 -9.73 -6.16 18.47
C ALA A 511 -10.39 -7.55 18.56
#